data_AF-A0A1H0TKQ1-F1
#
_entry.id   AF-A0A1H0TKQ1-F1
#
_cell.length_a   1.000
_cell.length_b   1.000
_cell.length_c   1.000
_cell.angle_alpha   90.00
_cell.angle_beta   90.00
_cell.angle_gamma   90.00
#
_symmetry.space_group_name_H-M   'P 1'
#
loop_
_entity.id
_entity.type
_entity.pdbx_description
1 polymer ?
#
loop_
_entity_poly.entity_id
_entity_poly.type
_entity_poly.pdbx_seq_one_letter_code
_entity_poly.pdbx_strand_id
1 'polypeptide(L)'
;MTFTTTPRRLAKTLALVAGMSVLSMQAFAGGDSALYGPTAPKGSSFVRIYNAGNAEVSATVGTTNLSDVAPLSSSDFSFMPGGDYSAKVGSQTLPVKLAGDHYYTLVNNASGAPQLIEEPQFKNKQKSLVRVQNLSDKALTLKTADGKTEVVPSVAAKSRGEREINPVKVSLALYDGATKVGDVKPVALERGEAAVLYVTGSGSSLSPVWVKRPVSTR
;
A
#
# COMPACT_ATOMS: atom_id res chain seq x y z
N MET A 1 -81.60 28.65 -24.51
CA MET A 1 -80.63 29.29 -25.42
C MET A 1 -80.10 28.22 -26.36
N THR A 2 -80.35 28.46 -27.63
CA THR A 2 -79.98 27.72 -28.85
C THR A 2 -78.47 27.70 -29.10
N PHE A 3 -77.96 26.61 -29.71
CA PHE A 3 -77.18 26.52 -30.96
C PHE A 3 -76.77 25.04 -31.17
N THR A 4 -77.51 24.26 -31.97
CA THR A 4 -77.34 23.93 -33.41
C THR A 4 -76.30 22.83 -33.73
N THR A 5 -76.80 21.81 -34.40
CA THR A 5 -76.23 20.58 -35.02
C THR A 5 -75.13 20.84 -36.05
N THR A 6 -74.26 19.91 -36.51
CA THR A 6 -74.51 18.71 -37.37
C THR A 6 -73.14 17.97 -37.68
N PRO A 7 -72.98 16.92 -38.53
CA PRO A 7 -72.41 15.63 -38.11
C PRO A 7 -71.28 15.03 -39.03
N ARG A 8 -70.96 13.74 -38.80
CA ARG A 8 -70.38 12.73 -39.73
C ARG A 8 -68.93 12.92 -40.21
N ARG A 9 -68.12 11.88 -39.96
CA ARG A 9 -67.68 10.90 -40.99
C ARG A 9 -67.05 9.65 -40.37
N LEU A 10 -67.48 8.50 -40.88
CA LEU A 10 -66.91 7.17 -40.69
C LEU A 10 -65.60 7.02 -41.47
N ALA A 11 -64.60 6.35 -40.88
CA ALA A 11 -63.69 5.37 -41.50
C ALA A 11 -62.81 4.82 -40.35
N LYS A 12 -62.99 3.60 -39.81
CA LYS A 12 -62.65 2.25 -40.32
C LYS A 12 -61.21 2.08 -40.85
N THR A 13 -60.32 1.66 -39.95
CA THR A 13 -59.14 0.79 -40.17
C THR A 13 -58.64 0.38 -38.77
N LEU A 14 -59.03 -0.76 -38.20
CA LEU A 14 -58.56 -2.15 -38.40
C LEU A 14 -57.03 -2.35 -38.32
N ALA A 15 -56.62 -2.82 -37.13
CA ALA A 15 -55.60 -3.82 -36.80
C ALA A 15 -54.12 -3.64 -37.22
N LEU A 16 -53.24 -3.57 -36.21
CA LEU A 16 -52.27 -4.66 -35.97
C LEU A 16 -51.77 -4.63 -34.51
N VAL A 17 -52.09 -5.69 -33.76
CA VAL A 17 -51.47 -6.04 -32.47
C VAL A 17 -50.30 -6.97 -32.78
N ALA A 18 -49.10 -6.65 -32.31
CA ALA A 18 -48.07 -7.58 -31.83
C ALA A 18 -46.74 -6.83 -31.64
N GLY A 19 -46.37 -6.60 -30.39
CA GLY A 19 -45.08 -6.00 -30.02
C GLY A 19 -44.81 -6.11 -28.53
N MET A 20 -45.10 -7.27 -27.95
CA MET A 20 -44.72 -7.59 -26.58
C MET A 20 -43.22 -7.97 -26.60
N SER A 21 -42.37 -6.95 -26.66
CA SER A 21 -40.91 -7.11 -26.58
C SER A 21 -40.46 -6.74 -25.19
N VAL A 22 -40.15 -7.79 -24.45
CA VAL A 22 -39.56 -7.83 -23.12
C VAL A 22 -38.27 -6.98 -23.10
N LEU A 23 -38.32 -5.80 -22.50
CA LEU A 23 -37.13 -5.13 -21.97
C LEU A 23 -37.03 -5.50 -20.49
N SER A 24 -36.72 -6.78 -20.25
CA SER A 24 -36.07 -7.19 -19.01
C SER A 24 -34.74 -6.46 -18.97
N MET A 25 -34.68 -5.33 -18.25
CA MET A 25 -33.42 -4.77 -17.79
C MET A 25 -32.75 -5.85 -16.96
N GLN A 26 -31.80 -6.54 -17.59
CA GLN A 26 -30.92 -7.46 -16.93
C GLN A 26 -30.05 -6.61 -16.00
N ALA A 27 -30.39 -6.62 -14.71
CA ALA A 27 -29.49 -6.19 -13.66
C ALA A 27 -28.31 -7.18 -13.64
N PHE A 28 -27.33 -6.95 -14.52
CA PHE A 28 -26.08 -7.69 -14.53
C PHE A 28 -25.09 -7.04 -13.54
N ALA A 29 -24.59 -7.90 -12.66
CA ALA A 29 -23.33 -7.80 -11.93
C ALA A 29 -23.22 -6.74 -10.81
N GLY A 30 -23.72 -7.11 -9.63
CA GLY A 30 -23.30 -6.52 -8.34
C GLY A 30 -23.10 -7.54 -7.21
N GLY A 31 -23.10 -8.85 -7.53
CA GLY A 31 -23.25 -9.92 -6.53
C GLY A 31 -21.97 -10.52 -5.94
N ASP A 32 -20.81 -10.40 -6.60
CA ASP A 32 -19.57 -11.08 -6.17
C ASP A 32 -18.51 -10.15 -5.55
N SER A 33 -18.66 -8.83 -5.68
CA SER A 33 -17.72 -7.83 -5.14
C SER A 33 -17.75 -7.72 -3.61
N ALA A 34 -18.79 -8.28 -2.97
CA ALA A 34 -18.93 -8.30 -1.52
C ALA A 34 -18.18 -9.48 -0.87
N LEU A 35 -17.86 -10.53 -1.64
CA LEU A 35 -17.13 -11.70 -1.16
C LEU A 35 -15.63 -11.61 -1.46
N TYR A 36 -15.29 -11.00 -2.59
CA TYR A 36 -13.93 -10.72 -2.99
C TYR A 36 -13.77 -9.21 -3.07
N GLY A 37 -13.06 -8.62 -2.11
CA GLY A 37 -12.73 -7.20 -2.13
C GLY A 37 -12.14 -6.77 -3.47
N PRO A 38 -12.23 -5.48 -3.82
CA PRO A 38 -11.88 -5.02 -5.15
C PRO A 38 -10.43 -5.37 -5.49
N THR A 39 -10.23 -6.05 -6.62
CA THR A 39 -8.90 -6.37 -7.14
C THR A 39 -8.35 -5.14 -7.85
N ALA A 40 -7.09 -4.77 -7.56
CA ALA A 40 -6.45 -3.61 -8.17
C ALA A 40 -6.44 -3.72 -9.71
N PRO A 41 -6.95 -2.70 -10.43
CA PRO A 41 -6.84 -2.65 -11.90
C PRO A 41 -5.37 -2.71 -12.37
N LYS A 42 -5.14 -3.20 -13.59
CA LYS A 42 -3.81 -3.19 -14.21
C LYS A 42 -3.27 -1.75 -14.29
N GLY A 43 -1.99 -1.54 -13.97
CA GLY A 43 -1.39 -0.21 -13.96
C GLY A 43 -1.72 0.61 -12.72
N SER A 44 -2.31 0.01 -11.68
CA SER A 44 -2.51 0.69 -10.40
C SER A 44 -1.17 0.91 -9.68
N SER A 45 -1.06 2.05 -9.01
CA SER A 45 -0.05 2.31 -7.98
C SER A 45 -0.55 1.79 -6.64
N PHE A 46 0.34 1.25 -5.83
CA PHE A 46 0.04 0.77 -4.49
C PHE A 46 0.67 1.70 -3.46
N VAL A 47 -0.11 2.24 -2.54
CA VAL A 47 0.34 3.19 -1.53
C VAL A 47 0.00 2.69 -0.13
N ARG A 48 0.92 2.87 0.80
CA ARG A 48 0.70 2.70 2.24
C ARG A 48 1.39 3.81 3.02
N ILE A 49 1.10 3.90 4.30
CA ILE A 49 1.86 4.74 5.23
C ILE A 49 2.57 3.86 6.27
N TYR A 50 3.81 4.21 6.60
CA TYR A 50 4.53 3.74 7.78
C TYR A 50 4.66 4.91 8.76
N ASN A 51 4.23 4.68 10.01
CA ASN A 51 4.29 5.65 11.08
C ASN A 51 5.47 5.39 12.00
N ALA A 52 6.55 6.16 11.84
CA ALA A 52 7.69 6.11 12.76
C ALA A 52 7.51 7.00 14.00
N GLY A 53 6.39 7.72 14.11
CA GLY A 53 6.07 8.57 15.23
C GLY A 53 5.60 7.79 16.46
N ASN A 54 5.33 8.55 17.54
CA ASN A 54 4.85 8.04 18.83
C ASN A 54 3.35 8.26 19.07
N ALA A 55 2.65 8.85 18.11
CA ALA A 55 1.20 9.05 18.11
C ALA A 55 0.58 8.44 16.86
N GLU A 56 -0.70 8.09 16.92
CA GLU A 56 -1.46 7.65 15.75
C GLU A 56 -1.48 8.72 14.66
N VAL A 57 -1.42 8.29 13.39
CA VAL A 57 -1.45 9.20 12.26
C VAL A 57 -2.40 8.69 11.18
N SER A 58 -3.02 9.63 10.49
CA SER A 58 -3.75 9.40 9.25
C SER A 58 -3.08 10.16 8.11
N ALA A 59 -3.19 9.60 6.92
CA ALA A 59 -2.72 10.22 5.70
C ALA A 59 -3.74 10.11 4.56
N THR A 60 -3.62 11.00 3.58
CA THR A 60 -4.35 10.92 2.32
C THR A 60 -3.40 11.04 1.15
N VAL A 61 -3.72 10.39 0.03
CA VAL A 61 -3.03 10.55 -1.25
C VAL A 61 -4.06 10.80 -2.32
N GLY A 62 -4.19 12.05 -2.76
CA GLY A 62 -5.37 12.46 -3.53
C GLY A 62 -6.65 12.20 -2.72
N THR A 63 -7.49 11.30 -3.20
CA THR A 63 -8.74 10.88 -2.54
C THR A 63 -8.62 9.58 -1.74
N THR A 64 -7.46 8.90 -1.80
CA THR A 64 -7.21 7.66 -1.07
C THR A 64 -6.89 7.96 0.39
N ASN A 65 -7.64 7.38 1.33
CA ASN A 65 -7.41 7.54 2.77
C ASN A 65 -6.58 6.37 3.33
N LEU A 66 -5.63 6.69 4.19
CA LEU A 66 -4.75 5.76 4.91
C LEU A 66 -4.82 6.13 6.40
N SER A 67 -5.83 5.64 7.11
CA SER A 67 -6.18 6.11 8.45
C SER A 67 -5.70 5.21 9.59
N ASP A 68 -5.73 5.76 10.80
CA ASP A 68 -5.62 5.06 12.09
C ASP A 68 -4.36 4.18 12.23
N VAL A 69 -3.22 4.72 11.77
CA VAL A 69 -1.95 3.99 11.82
C VAL A 69 -1.24 4.26 13.13
N ALA A 70 -1.28 3.24 14.00
CA ALA A 70 -0.63 3.24 15.30
C ALA A 70 0.88 3.56 15.24
N PRO A 71 1.48 4.01 16.35
CA PRO A 71 2.93 4.22 16.46
C PRO A 71 3.73 2.98 16.05
N LEU A 72 4.82 3.19 15.31
CA LEU A 72 5.74 2.15 14.85
C LEU A 72 5.04 1.03 14.03
N SER A 73 4.00 1.39 13.29
CA SER A 73 3.20 0.46 12.48
C SER A 73 3.00 0.99 11.05
N SER A 74 2.48 0.14 10.16
CA SER A 74 2.10 0.53 8.82
C SER A 74 0.65 0.16 8.51
N SER A 75 0.01 0.92 7.62
CA SER A 75 -1.25 0.49 7.01
C SER A 75 -1.02 -0.67 6.04
N ASP A 76 -2.13 -1.31 5.67
CA ASP A 76 -2.18 -2.11 4.44
C ASP A 76 -1.97 -1.23 3.21
N PHE A 77 -1.64 -1.88 2.09
CA PHE A 77 -1.58 -1.20 0.80
C PHE A 77 -2.99 -0.94 0.26
N SER A 78 -3.28 0.33 -0.03
CA SER A 78 -4.37 0.72 -0.91
C SER A 78 -3.87 0.85 -2.34
N PHE A 79 -4.74 0.70 -3.33
CA PHE A 79 -4.39 0.91 -4.73
C PHE A 79 -5.14 2.12 -5.30
N MET A 80 -4.49 2.81 -6.23
CA MET A 80 -5.04 3.98 -6.93
C MET A 80 -4.38 4.12 -8.30
N PRO A 81 -4.95 4.90 -9.24
CA PRO A 81 -4.26 5.16 -10.51
C PRO A 81 -2.88 5.79 -10.32
N GLY A 82 -1.98 5.55 -11.28
CA GLY A 82 -0.72 6.30 -11.38
C GLY A 82 -0.96 7.76 -11.78
N GLY A 83 -0.07 8.66 -11.35
CA GLY A 83 -0.20 10.08 -11.59
C GLY A 83 0.58 10.94 -10.59
N ASP A 84 0.39 12.25 -10.74
CA ASP A 84 0.90 13.26 -9.82
C ASP A 84 -0.20 13.62 -8.82
N TYR A 85 0.08 13.50 -7.53
CA TYR A 85 -0.87 13.72 -6.46
C TYR A 85 -0.26 14.59 -5.35
N SER A 86 -1.12 15.03 -4.44
CA SER A 86 -0.73 15.60 -3.16
C SER A 86 -0.98 14.58 -2.05
N ALA A 87 0.03 14.29 -1.25
CA ALA A 87 -0.10 13.46 -0.07
C ALA A 87 -0.12 14.33 1.20
N LYS A 88 -1.12 14.13 2.06
CA LYS A 88 -1.22 14.77 3.37
C LYS A 88 -0.92 13.74 4.44
N VAL A 89 -0.02 14.05 5.36
CA VAL A 89 0.32 13.20 6.52
C VAL A 89 0.21 14.06 7.76
N GLY A 90 -0.80 13.81 8.59
CA GLY A 90 -1.16 14.74 9.67
C GLY A 90 -1.45 16.15 9.14
N SER A 91 -0.67 17.14 9.59
CA SER A 91 -0.76 18.54 9.12
C SER A 91 0.13 18.86 7.91
N GLN A 92 1.04 17.97 7.55
CA GLN A 92 2.03 18.22 6.49
C GLN A 92 1.52 17.73 5.14
N THR A 93 1.91 18.42 4.08
CA THR A 93 1.54 18.08 2.70
C THR A 93 2.80 18.00 1.84
N LEU A 94 2.91 16.97 1.00
CA LEU A 94 3.99 16.82 0.03
C LEU A 94 3.46 16.40 -1.36
N PRO A 95 4.06 16.90 -2.45
CA PRO A 95 3.78 16.38 -3.78
C PRO A 95 4.35 14.96 -3.91
N VAL A 96 3.59 14.07 -4.55
CA VAL A 96 4.00 12.68 -4.81
C VAL A 96 3.75 12.31 -6.26
N LYS A 97 4.71 11.59 -6.84
CA LYS A 97 4.61 11.05 -8.20
C LYS A 97 4.56 9.53 -8.11
N LEU A 98 3.48 8.95 -8.59
CA LEU A 98 3.21 7.53 -8.49
C LEU A 98 3.16 6.91 -9.89
N ALA A 99 4.08 6.00 -10.18
CA ALA A 99 4.04 5.20 -11.40
C ALA A 99 3.14 3.97 -11.21
N GLY A 100 2.38 3.62 -12.26
CA GLY A 100 1.55 2.42 -12.25
C GLY A 100 2.37 1.13 -12.17
N ASP A 101 1.86 0.11 -11.49
CA ASP A 101 2.52 -1.15 -11.16
C ASP A 101 3.70 -1.02 -10.16
N HIS A 102 3.81 0.11 -9.45
CA HIS A 102 4.79 0.32 -8.38
C HIS A 102 4.15 0.38 -6.99
N TYR A 103 4.96 0.08 -5.96
CA TYR A 103 4.58 0.16 -4.56
C TYR A 103 5.31 1.32 -3.91
N TYR A 104 4.60 2.08 -3.09
CA TYR A 104 5.13 3.24 -2.40
C TYR A 104 4.71 3.24 -0.94
N THR A 105 5.63 3.68 -0.08
CA THR A 105 5.37 3.92 1.33
C THR A 105 5.62 5.38 1.62
N LEU A 106 4.58 6.06 2.10
CA LEU A 106 4.72 7.32 2.80
C LEU A 106 5.28 7.04 4.19
N VAL A 107 6.41 7.64 4.53
CA VAL A 107 6.97 7.54 5.87
C VAL A 107 6.64 8.80 6.64
N ASN A 108 5.83 8.67 7.68
CA ASN A 108 5.70 9.67 8.73
C ASN A 108 6.91 9.54 9.66
N ASN A 109 7.90 10.41 9.51
CA ASN A 109 9.09 10.40 10.35
C ASN A 109 8.74 10.86 11.79
N ALA A 110 9.47 10.38 12.80
CA ALA A 110 9.31 10.87 14.18
C ALA A 110 9.63 12.37 14.32
N SER A 111 10.48 12.88 13.43
CA SER A 111 10.81 14.29 13.28
C SER A 111 11.08 14.63 11.82
N GLY A 112 10.81 15.87 11.42
CA GLY A 112 11.01 16.35 10.05
C GLY A 112 9.79 16.17 9.15
N ALA A 113 9.99 16.37 7.85
CA ALA A 113 8.93 16.23 6.85
C ALA A 113 8.70 14.75 6.48
N PRO A 114 7.48 14.35 6.07
CA PRO A 114 7.22 13.01 5.58
C PRO A 114 7.88 12.84 4.21
N GLN A 115 8.16 11.58 3.84
CA GLN A 115 8.83 11.25 2.58
C GLN A 115 8.17 10.09 1.89
N LEU A 116 8.20 10.10 0.55
CA LEU A 116 7.74 8.99 -0.27
C LEU A 116 8.93 8.09 -0.61
N ILE A 117 8.76 6.79 -0.38
CA ILE A 117 9.76 5.78 -0.71
C ILE A 117 9.14 4.77 -1.65
N GLU A 118 9.78 4.54 -2.78
CA GLU A 118 9.41 3.44 -3.67
C GLU A 118 9.94 2.11 -3.13
N GLU A 119 9.08 1.09 -3.14
CA GLU A 119 9.38 -0.26 -2.72
C GLU A 119 9.32 -1.22 -3.90
N PRO A 120 10.47 -1.73 -4.39
CA PRO A 120 10.48 -2.75 -5.43
C PRO A 120 9.63 -3.94 -5.03
N GLN A 121 8.88 -4.44 -6.00
CA GLN A 121 8.05 -5.62 -5.82
C GLN A 121 8.94 -6.85 -5.60
N PHE A 122 8.66 -7.60 -4.54
CA PHE A 122 9.25 -8.91 -4.34
C PHE A 122 8.44 -9.97 -5.09
N LYS A 123 9.07 -10.68 -6.02
CA LYS A 123 8.40 -11.67 -6.89
C LYS A 123 8.78 -13.11 -6.58
N ASN A 124 9.85 -13.36 -5.82
CA ASN A 124 10.33 -14.70 -5.53
C ASN A 124 9.41 -15.39 -4.50
N LYS A 125 8.75 -16.48 -4.93
CA LYS A 125 7.84 -17.25 -4.08
C LYS A 125 8.51 -18.39 -3.33
N GLN A 126 9.83 -18.55 -3.41
CA GLN A 126 10.58 -19.63 -2.75
C GLN A 126 11.49 -19.13 -1.63
N LYS A 127 11.86 -17.85 -1.67
CA LYS A 127 12.70 -17.18 -0.67
C LYS A 127 11.88 -16.16 0.11
N SER A 128 12.47 -15.64 1.18
CA SER A 128 12.00 -14.43 1.85
C SER A 128 12.92 -13.27 1.46
N LEU A 129 12.39 -12.06 1.34
CA LEU A 129 13.18 -10.86 1.15
C LEU A 129 13.36 -10.17 2.50
N VAL A 130 14.61 -9.96 2.90
CA VAL A 130 14.96 -9.02 3.97
C VAL A 130 15.39 -7.71 3.35
N ARG A 131 14.67 -6.64 3.67
CA ARG A 131 14.99 -5.29 3.22
C ARG A 131 15.31 -4.42 4.42
N VAL A 132 16.41 -3.69 4.35
CA VAL A 132 16.73 -2.60 5.29
C VAL A 132 16.40 -1.30 4.61
N GLN A 133 15.41 -0.59 5.12
CA GLN A 133 15.11 0.79 4.73
C GLN A 133 15.77 1.71 5.75
N ASN A 134 16.99 2.16 5.42
CA ASN A 134 17.79 2.99 6.31
C ASN A 134 17.36 4.45 6.17
N LEU A 135 16.62 4.95 7.15
CA LEU A 135 16.17 6.33 7.24
C LEU A 135 16.98 7.12 8.27
N SER A 136 18.06 6.55 8.79
CA SER A 136 18.97 7.22 9.71
C SER A 136 20.01 8.08 8.96
N ASP A 137 20.89 8.70 9.73
CA ASP A 137 22.02 9.51 9.28
C ASP A 137 23.34 8.72 9.14
N LYS A 138 23.32 7.40 9.38
CA LYS A 138 24.52 6.55 9.35
C LYS A 138 24.42 5.44 8.32
N ALA A 139 25.57 4.95 7.87
CA ALA A 139 25.63 3.68 7.16
C ALA A 139 25.44 2.53 8.16
N LEU A 140 24.60 1.55 7.82
CA LEU A 140 24.24 0.46 8.72
C LEU A 140 24.30 -0.88 7.99
N THR A 141 24.81 -1.89 8.66
CA THR A 141 24.84 -3.28 8.18
C THR A 141 23.91 -4.13 9.04
N LEU A 142 23.11 -4.99 8.42
CA LEU A 142 22.29 -5.96 9.16
C LEU A 142 23.03 -7.29 9.22
N LYS A 143 23.40 -7.72 10.42
CA LYS A 143 24.11 -8.98 10.64
C LYS A 143 23.29 -9.90 11.54
N THR A 144 23.69 -11.16 11.62
CA THR A 144 23.28 -12.04 12.73
C THR A 144 23.64 -11.39 14.06
N ALA A 145 22.87 -11.69 15.11
CA ALA A 145 23.07 -11.05 16.43
C ALA A 145 24.45 -11.32 17.06
N ASP A 146 25.15 -12.37 16.61
CA ASP A 146 26.54 -12.68 16.98
C ASP A 146 27.60 -11.95 16.13
N GLY A 147 27.17 -11.16 15.13
CA GLY A 147 28.01 -10.35 14.25
C GLY A 147 28.78 -11.12 13.18
N LYS A 148 28.66 -12.45 13.12
CA LYS A 148 29.50 -13.29 12.26
C LYS A 148 29.07 -13.32 10.80
N THR A 149 27.76 -13.22 10.55
CA THR A 149 27.21 -13.31 9.19
C THR A 149 26.52 -12.02 8.82
N GLU A 150 27.00 -11.41 7.76
CA GLU A 150 26.32 -10.30 7.12
C GLU A 150 25.08 -10.80 6.38
N VAL A 151 23.91 -10.27 6.75
CA VAL A 151 22.64 -10.57 6.11
C VAL A 151 22.38 -9.54 5.03
N VAL A 152 22.27 -8.26 5.36
CA VAL A 152 22.22 -7.18 4.36
C VAL A 152 23.52 -6.38 4.46
N PRO A 153 24.27 -6.24 3.35
CA PRO A 153 25.49 -5.44 3.32
C PRO A 153 25.28 -3.99 3.72
N SER A 154 26.38 -3.27 3.92
CA SER A 154 26.38 -1.87 4.34
C SER A 154 25.41 -1.03 3.50
N VAL A 155 24.37 -0.52 4.15
CA VAL A 155 23.33 0.33 3.59
C VAL A 155 23.64 1.77 3.98
N ALA A 156 23.94 2.61 3.00
CA ALA A 156 24.22 4.02 3.23
C ALA A 156 23.07 4.74 3.95
N ALA A 157 23.37 5.87 4.59
CA ALA A 157 22.34 6.72 5.17
C ALA A 157 21.28 7.10 4.13
N LYS A 158 20.01 7.20 4.54
CA LYS A 158 18.88 7.56 3.68
C LYS A 158 18.76 6.69 2.41
N SER A 159 19.12 5.41 2.51
CA SER A 159 19.10 4.48 1.38
C SER A 159 18.47 3.13 1.75
N ARG A 160 18.53 2.17 0.82
CA ARG A 160 17.99 0.83 1.00
C ARG A 160 19.01 -0.22 0.59
N GLY A 161 19.05 -1.32 1.35
CA GLY A 161 19.68 -2.58 0.92
C GLY A 161 18.71 -3.74 1.09
N GLU A 162 18.92 -4.82 0.34
CA GLU A 162 18.06 -6.00 0.43
C GLU A 162 18.79 -7.28 0.09
N ARG A 163 18.27 -8.40 0.61
CA ARG A 163 18.77 -9.74 0.30
C ARG A 163 17.65 -10.78 0.38
N GLU A 164 17.62 -11.64 -0.61
CA GLU A 164 16.78 -12.85 -0.56
C GLU A 164 17.48 -13.94 0.26
N ILE A 165 16.77 -14.48 1.25
CA ILE A 165 17.28 -15.56 2.10
C ILE A 165 16.26 -16.68 2.26
N ASN A 166 16.71 -17.82 2.79
CA ASN A 166 15.80 -18.91 3.10
C ASN A 166 14.81 -18.51 4.20
N PRO A 167 13.55 -19.01 4.16
CA PRO A 167 12.61 -18.84 5.26
C PRO A 167 13.19 -19.45 6.54
N VAL A 168 13.39 -18.61 7.56
CA VAL A 168 14.02 -19.00 8.82
C VAL A 168 13.63 -18.01 9.92
N LYS A 169 13.63 -18.47 11.17
CA LYS A 169 13.60 -17.57 12.32
C LYS A 169 15.03 -17.19 12.69
N VAL A 170 15.33 -15.89 12.70
CA VAL A 170 16.69 -15.40 12.91
C VAL A 170 16.71 -14.21 13.85
N SER A 171 17.73 -14.18 14.72
CA SER A 171 18.05 -13.02 15.57
C SER A 171 19.08 -12.16 14.85
N LEU A 172 18.73 -10.88 14.66
CA LEU A 172 19.49 -9.93 13.85
C LEU A 172 19.84 -8.70 14.68
N ALA A 173 20.89 -8.02 14.28
CA ALA A 173 21.32 -6.76 14.89
C ALA A 173 21.88 -5.79 13.85
N LEU A 174 21.77 -4.50 14.14
CA LEU A 174 22.35 -3.43 13.35
C LEU A 174 23.78 -3.17 13.80
N TYR A 175 24.66 -2.97 12.82
CA TYR A 175 26.06 -2.65 13.03
C TYR A 175 26.45 -1.38 12.27
N ASP A 176 27.25 -0.55 12.93
CA ASP A 176 28.01 0.55 12.33
C ASP A 176 29.47 0.09 12.26
N GLY A 177 29.87 -0.38 11.07
CA GLY A 177 31.12 -1.10 10.88
C GLY A 177 31.21 -2.39 11.73
N ALA A 178 32.13 -2.38 12.70
CA ALA A 178 32.32 -3.48 13.65
C ALA A 178 31.49 -3.32 14.94
N THR A 179 30.96 -2.13 15.20
CA THR A 179 30.25 -1.82 16.44
C THR A 179 28.78 -2.19 16.31
N LYS A 180 28.26 -2.98 17.26
CA LYS A 180 26.83 -3.27 17.37
C LYS A 180 26.12 -2.01 17.89
N VAL A 181 25.16 -1.49 17.13
CA VAL A 181 24.45 -0.23 17.45
C VAL A 181 22.99 -0.43 17.83
N GLY A 182 22.44 -1.63 17.65
CA GLY A 182 21.10 -1.95 18.12
C GLY A 182 20.73 -3.39 17.89
N ASP A 183 20.05 -3.99 18.87
CA ASP A 183 19.36 -5.26 18.68
C ASP A 183 18.07 -5.03 17.88
N VAL A 184 17.74 -6.00 17.04
CA VAL A 184 16.47 -6.02 16.33
C VAL A 184 15.63 -7.15 16.90
N LYS A 185 14.32 -6.90 17.06
CA LYS A 185 13.39 -7.95 17.47
C LYS A 185 13.53 -9.17 16.54
N PRO A 186 13.57 -10.41 17.07
CA PRO A 186 13.61 -11.60 16.24
C PRO A 186 12.46 -11.61 15.24
N VAL A 187 12.77 -12.01 14.01
CA VAL A 187 11.81 -12.08 12.92
C VAL A 187 11.72 -13.52 12.41
N ALA A 188 10.49 -14.02 12.24
CA ALA A 188 10.23 -15.24 11.50
C ALA A 188 10.04 -14.86 10.04
N LEU A 189 10.90 -15.33 9.15
CA LEU A 189 10.82 -15.01 7.73
C LEU A 189 10.10 -16.12 6.99
N GLU A 190 9.04 -15.77 6.27
CA GLU A 190 8.24 -16.73 5.53
C GLU A 190 8.52 -16.68 4.02
N ARG A 191 8.21 -17.79 3.37
CA ARG A 191 8.38 -17.93 1.92
C ARG A 191 7.44 -16.97 1.19
N GLY A 192 7.97 -16.25 0.21
CA GLY A 192 7.19 -15.27 -0.56
C GLY A 192 6.90 -13.98 0.19
N GLU A 193 7.39 -13.84 1.42
CA GLU A 193 7.22 -12.64 2.24
C GLU A 193 8.40 -11.68 2.04
N ALA A 194 8.09 -10.38 2.00
CA ALA A 194 9.07 -9.32 2.17
C ALA A 194 8.93 -8.71 3.56
N ALA A 195 9.97 -8.90 4.39
CA ALA A 195 10.10 -8.24 5.68
C ALA A 195 10.98 -6.99 5.50
N VAL A 196 10.44 -5.83 5.87
CA VAL A 196 11.13 -4.55 5.77
C VAL A 196 11.49 -4.07 7.18
N LEU A 197 12.78 -3.89 7.43
CA LEU A 197 13.29 -3.25 8.63
C LEU A 197 13.44 -1.75 8.35
N TYR A 198 12.53 -0.94 8.89
CA TYR A 198 12.73 0.51 8.89
C TYR A 198 13.64 0.88 10.03
N VAL A 199 14.69 1.64 9.73
CA VAL A 199 15.61 2.16 10.75
C VAL A 199 15.50 3.67 10.76
N THR A 200 14.86 4.22 11.79
CA THR A 200 14.73 5.67 11.99
C THR A 200 15.61 6.14 13.14
N GLY A 201 15.63 7.46 13.36
CA GLY A 201 16.46 8.10 14.38
C GLY A 201 17.80 8.62 13.83
N SER A 202 18.62 9.13 14.72
CA SER A 202 19.92 9.74 14.40
C SER A 202 20.94 9.49 15.50
N GLY A 203 22.22 9.56 15.16
CA GLY A 203 23.31 9.41 16.12
C GLY A 203 23.32 8.04 16.82
N SER A 204 23.15 8.02 18.14
CA SER A 204 23.07 6.79 18.95
C SER A 204 21.65 6.32 19.23
N SER A 205 20.63 7.08 18.81
CA SER A 205 19.22 6.81 19.10
C SER A 205 18.52 6.23 17.87
N LEU A 206 18.90 5.00 17.49
CA LEU A 206 18.27 4.29 16.37
C LEU A 206 17.02 3.53 16.84
N SER A 207 15.98 3.54 16.00
CA SER A 207 14.73 2.79 16.22
C SER A 207 14.50 1.81 15.06
N PRO A 208 14.99 0.56 15.17
CA PRO A 208 14.73 -0.50 14.21
C PRO A 208 13.36 -1.14 14.42
N VAL A 209 12.51 -1.11 13.39
CA VAL A 209 11.15 -1.68 13.43
C VAL A 209 10.90 -2.57 12.23
N TRP A 210 10.51 -3.82 12.50
CA TRP A 210 10.05 -4.72 11.46
C TRP A 210 8.63 -4.39 11.04
N VAL A 211 8.46 -4.22 9.74
CA VAL A 211 7.18 -4.18 9.07
C VAL A 211 7.14 -5.33 8.09
N LYS A 212 6.20 -6.22 8.32
CA LYS A 212 5.88 -7.31 7.40
C LYS A 212 4.71 -6.86 6.54
N ARG A 213 4.74 -7.22 5.25
CA ARG A 213 3.47 -7.17 4.51
C ARG A 213 2.54 -8.21 5.14
N PRO A 214 1.26 -7.90 5.37
CA PRO A 214 0.29 -8.95 5.60
C PRO A 214 0.42 -9.94 4.44
N VAL A 215 0.64 -11.21 4.77
CA VAL A 215 0.53 -12.28 3.77
C VAL A 215 -0.90 -12.18 3.27
N SER A 216 -1.07 -11.81 2.00
CA SER A 216 -2.35 -11.92 1.34
C SER A 216 -2.68 -13.41 1.38
N THR A 217 -3.54 -13.80 2.31
CA THR A 217 -4.16 -15.12 2.34
C THR A 217 -4.96 -15.19 1.05
N ARG A 218 -4.35 -15.87 0.08
CA ARG A 218 -4.98 -16.26 -1.18
C ARG A 218 -6.26 -17.04 -0.91
#